data_AF-A0A180GDP0-F1
#
_entry.id   AF-A0A180GDP0-F1
#
_cell.length_a   1.000
_cell.length_b   1.000
_cell.length_c   1.000
_cell.angle_alpha   90.00
_cell.angle_beta   90.00
_cell.angle_gamma   90.00
#
_symmetry.space_group_name_H-M   'P 1'
#
loop_
_entity.id
_entity.type
_entity.pdbx_description
1 polymer ?
#
loop_
_entity_poly.entity_id
_entity_poly.type
_entity_poly.pdbx_seq_one_letter_code
_entity_poly.pdbx_strand_id
1 'polypeptide(L)'
;MDIPQPKPASVDKSSDIESAPNYNGNAEDERDLPDTNQVGKKATTKYERKKLEKMRKNYHLSRSRQPDYQEPESNPTLFRTIEQYYKRRLWEPDYNLGFGHHSIPPSTHLSTVLSPVEIEWSTPNHAQSIQAQIRTLPATSSQSIKPCEFCHPRTSQRICTFPKQYPGLIYLPSYLCPHQQADLVDDCLTNGLRKPNVTNIDTHWQTPYEPGIYELYRTWSDHNQKQPEDTDSETAAQFILNPRITPSSSNPEPAEKPSSSQETANKSRRQKVDFEPINSENFLVARNDRPKEDPTSSKTVEPIHIRDVWMNGKLRWCTIGWQYHWPTKTYHFEREPTPISNLVQSTCKNLVNHVIPWDMIEGEFEQEGDTYTQKDSSTDDWKTDYKPEAGVINFYQYRDALTAHIDHSEVSTDAPLVSLSVGQACMFLISPSREEEPLAIKLESGDGLIMSGPSRRYFHGVPRIIEHSLPAWLQQSPELLPPWAQWFQKGGRINLNVRQVF
;
A
#
# COMPACT_ATOMS: atom_id res chain seq x y z
N MET A 1 18.68 39.34 55.50
CA MET A 1 19.21 40.54 54.83
C MET A 1 18.57 40.54 53.46
N ASP A 2 17.60 41.44 53.32
CA ASP A 2 16.57 41.47 52.29
C ASP A 2 16.60 42.84 51.60
N ILE A 3 16.40 42.83 50.26
CA ILE A 3 15.80 43.90 49.41
C ILE A 3 16.70 45.15 49.16
N PRO A 4 16.57 46.02 48.11
CA PRO A 4 15.58 46.14 47.00
C PRO A 4 16.10 46.40 45.55
N GLN A 5 15.14 46.44 44.61
CA GLN A 5 15.19 47.01 43.26
C GLN A 5 15.43 48.54 43.19
N PRO A 6 15.51 49.11 41.95
CA PRO A 6 14.71 50.29 41.64
C PRO A 6 13.95 50.25 40.29
N LYS A 7 12.77 50.90 40.27
CA LYS A 7 12.00 51.41 39.11
C LYS A 7 12.38 52.91 38.85
N PRO A 8 11.60 53.71 38.08
CA PRO A 8 11.54 53.85 36.61
C PRO A 8 11.79 55.32 36.17
N ALA A 9 11.81 55.62 34.86
CA ALA A 9 11.58 56.99 34.37
C ALA A 9 10.84 56.99 33.01
N SER A 10 9.88 57.90 32.94
CA SER A 10 8.85 58.13 31.94
C SER A 10 9.11 59.43 31.15
N VAL A 11 8.27 59.69 30.13
CA VAL A 11 7.99 61.00 29.47
C VAL A 11 8.97 61.34 28.31
N ASP A 12 8.63 61.79 27.09
CA ASP A 12 7.52 62.51 26.39
C ASP A 12 7.52 62.04 24.91
N LYS A 13 6.45 61.85 24.11
CA LYS A 13 5.37 62.73 23.56
C LYS A 13 5.81 64.00 22.79
N SER A 14 5.76 63.94 21.45
CA SER A 14 5.26 64.97 20.49
C SER A 14 5.62 64.50 19.07
N SER A 15 4.71 64.02 18.22
CA SER A 15 3.72 64.74 17.36
C SER A 15 4.34 65.60 16.25
N ASP A 16 3.66 65.58 15.10
CA ASP A 16 3.76 66.44 13.90
C ASP A 16 4.39 65.70 12.70
N ILE A 17 3.63 65.03 11.83
CA ILE A 17 2.76 65.55 10.75
C ILE A 17 3.47 66.61 9.91
N GLU A 18 3.92 66.25 8.70
CA GLU A 18 3.48 66.91 7.46
C GLU A 18 4.01 66.22 6.19
N SER A 19 3.05 65.89 5.32
CA SER A 19 3.03 65.93 3.84
C SER A 19 4.28 65.62 2.99
N ALA A 20 4.03 64.71 2.05
CA ALA A 20 4.84 64.32 0.88
C ALA A 20 5.29 65.49 -0.02
N PRO A 21 6.26 65.20 -0.91
CA PRO A 21 5.87 65.22 -2.32
C PRO A 21 6.38 64.02 -3.14
N ASN A 22 5.53 63.63 -4.10
CA ASN A 22 5.87 62.79 -5.25
C ASN A 22 6.96 63.46 -6.10
N TYR A 23 8.00 62.72 -6.48
CA TYR A 23 8.76 62.98 -7.71
C TYR A 23 9.21 61.66 -8.36
N ASN A 24 8.76 61.47 -9.60
CA ASN A 24 9.23 60.45 -10.53
C ASN A 24 10.69 60.73 -10.94
N GLY A 25 11.49 59.69 -11.14
CA GLY A 25 12.81 59.83 -11.75
C GLY A 25 13.58 58.51 -11.88
N ASN A 26 13.66 58.02 -13.10
CA ASN A 26 14.31 56.81 -13.58
C ASN A 26 15.77 56.55 -13.14
N ALA A 27 16.03 55.24 -12.98
CA ALA A 27 17.12 54.44 -13.55
C ALA A 27 18.60 54.61 -13.11
N GLU A 28 19.18 53.41 -12.95
CA GLU A 28 20.58 52.99 -13.09
C GLU A 28 21.42 52.75 -11.82
N ASP A 29 21.99 51.55 -11.82
CA ASP A 29 23.26 51.10 -11.22
C ASP A 29 23.38 50.92 -9.70
N GLU A 30 23.17 49.68 -9.23
CA GLU A 30 24.05 49.10 -8.21
C GLU A 30 24.44 47.66 -8.55
N ARG A 31 25.75 47.42 -8.43
CA ARG A 31 26.50 46.26 -8.86
C ARG A 31 26.43 45.15 -7.83
N ASP A 32 26.14 43.94 -8.30
CA ASP A 32 26.25 42.66 -7.60
C ASP A 32 27.70 42.31 -7.22
N LEU A 33 27.86 41.65 -6.07
CA LEU A 33 28.72 40.48 -5.83
C LEU A 33 28.28 39.79 -4.49
N PRO A 34 28.50 38.48 -4.30
CA PRO A 34 27.42 37.49 -4.26
C PRO A 34 27.30 36.75 -2.92
N ASP A 35 26.13 36.16 -2.66
CA ASP A 35 25.96 35.14 -1.62
C ASP A 35 25.47 33.81 -2.22
N THR A 36 26.27 32.77 -1.98
CA THR A 36 26.15 31.42 -2.51
C THR A 36 25.30 30.57 -1.57
N ASN A 37 24.10 30.17 -2.01
CA ASN A 37 23.51 28.83 -1.77
C ASN A 37 22.12 28.71 -2.43
N GLN A 38 22.09 28.35 -3.71
CA GLN A 38 20.88 27.90 -4.42
C GLN A 38 20.86 26.37 -4.51
N VAL A 39 19.92 25.73 -3.81
CA VAL A 39 19.39 24.42 -4.18
C VAL A 39 18.18 24.67 -5.09
N GLY A 40 18.30 24.29 -6.35
CA GLY A 40 17.43 24.71 -7.44
C GLY A 40 15.98 24.19 -7.35
N LYS A 41 15.04 25.08 -7.05
CA LYS A 41 13.63 24.93 -7.48
C LYS A 41 13.53 25.35 -8.95
N LYS A 42 13.35 24.40 -9.87
CA LYS A 42 13.02 24.73 -11.27
C LYS A 42 11.67 25.45 -11.31
N ALA A 43 11.68 26.75 -11.61
CA ALA A 43 10.46 27.52 -11.84
C ALA A 43 9.79 27.04 -13.14
N THR A 44 8.56 26.52 -13.04
CA THR A 44 7.74 26.13 -14.20
C THR A 44 7.56 27.31 -15.14
N THR A 45 7.80 27.10 -16.43
CA THR A 45 7.71 28.15 -17.46
C THR A 45 6.26 28.64 -17.63
N LYS A 46 6.09 29.89 -18.07
CA LYS A 46 4.78 30.48 -18.42
C LYS A 46 4.00 29.63 -19.43
N TYR A 47 4.74 28.90 -20.28
CA TYR A 47 4.19 27.94 -21.25
C TYR A 47 3.62 26.70 -20.58
N GLU A 48 4.31 26.12 -19.60
CA GLU A 48 3.82 24.96 -18.83
C GLU A 48 2.57 25.30 -18.02
N ARG A 49 2.51 26.51 -17.43
CA ARG A 49 1.29 26.97 -16.72
C ARG A 49 0.08 27.06 -17.65
N LYS A 50 0.25 27.65 -18.84
CA LYS A 50 -0.82 27.73 -19.86
C LYS A 50 -1.21 26.34 -20.39
N LYS A 51 -0.26 25.42 -20.56
CA LYS A 51 -0.52 24.02 -20.93
C LYS A 51 -1.32 23.31 -19.84
N LEU A 52 -0.99 23.53 -18.57
CA LEU A 52 -1.71 23.01 -17.42
C LEU A 52 -3.14 23.57 -17.33
N GLU A 53 -3.33 24.88 -17.54
CA GLU A 53 -4.66 25.51 -17.61
C GLU A 53 -5.51 24.99 -18.77
N LYS A 54 -4.90 24.79 -19.94
CA LYS A 54 -5.59 24.21 -21.10
C LYS A 54 -5.98 22.76 -20.85
N MET A 55 -5.10 21.97 -20.21
CA MET A 55 -5.45 20.62 -19.75
C MET A 55 -6.56 20.64 -18.69
N ARG A 56 -6.54 21.58 -17.73
CA ARG A 56 -7.62 21.76 -16.73
C ARG A 56 -8.96 22.05 -17.40
N LYS A 57 -9.00 23.02 -18.34
CA LYS A 57 -10.23 23.35 -19.10
C LYS A 57 -10.74 22.16 -19.90
N ASN A 58 -9.87 21.46 -20.63
CA ASN A 58 -10.26 20.30 -21.42
C ASN A 58 -10.70 19.11 -20.55
N TYR A 59 -10.07 18.91 -19.39
CA TYR A 59 -10.46 17.88 -18.43
C TYR A 59 -11.85 18.15 -17.84
N HIS A 60 -12.12 19.39 -17.40
CA HIS A 60 -13.46 19.80 -16.95
C HIS A 60 -14.52 19.64 -18.06
N LEU A 61 -14.20 20.00 -19.30
CA LEU A 61 -15.11 19.84 -20.44
C LEU A 61 -15.36 18.37 -20.81
N SER A 62 -14.36 17.50 -20.63
CA SER A 62 -14.50 16.06 -20.88
C SER A 62 -15.30 15.34 -19.80
N ARG A 63 -15.24 15.84 -18.56
CA ARG A 63 -15.87 15.21 -17.40
C ARG A 63 -17.26 15.73 -17.10
N SER A 64 -17.57 16.98 -17.47
CA SER A 64 -18.96 17.49 -17.48
C SER A 64 -19.83 16.81 -18.54
N ARG A 65 -19.22 16.10 -19.50
CA ARG A 65 -19.89 15.31 -20.55
C ARG A 65 -19.98 13.81 -20.22
N GLN A 66 -19.48 13.37 -19.06
CA GLN A 66 -19.70 11.99 -18.60
C GLN A 66 -21.00 11.93 -17.77
N PRO A 67 -21.84 10.89 -17.95
CA PRO A 67 -23.03 10.66 -17.12
C PRO A 67 -22.77 10.52 -15.62
N ASP A 68 -21.50 10.38 -15.22
CA ASP A 68 -21.06 10.25 -13.83
C ASP A 68 -20.60 11.58 -13.19
N TYR A 69 -20.95 12.73 -13.80
CA TYR A 69 -20.86 14.02 -13.13
C TYR A 69 -21.92 14.06 -12.02
N GLN A 70 -21.49 13.71 -10.80
CA GLN A 70 -22.26 13.54 -9.57
C GLN A 70 -23.64 14.22 -9.59
N GLU A 71 -24.69 13.39 -9.47
CA GLU A 71 -26.00 13.88 -9.06
C GLU A 71 -25.86 14.63 -7.72
N PRO A 72 -26.52 15.78 -7.55
CA PRO A 72 -26.50 16.57 -6.31
C PRO A 72 -26.95 15.82 -5.04
N GLU A 73 -27.44 14.58 -5.15
CA GLU A 73 -28.05 13.81 -4.07
C GLU A 73 -27.15 12.73 -3.43
N SER A 74 -25.91 12.51 -3.90
CA SER A 74 -25.02 11.55 -3.22
C SER A 74 -24.28 12.23 -2.06
N ASN A 75 -24.70 12.01 -0.81
CA ASN A 75 -23.88 12.29 0.37
C ASN A 75 -22.85 11.16 0.51
N PRO A 76 -21.56 11.34 0.13
CA PRO A 76 -20.56 10.30 0.31
C PRO A 76 -20.30 10.06 1.80
N THR A 77 -20.07 8.80 2.18
CA THR A 77 -19.66 8.44 3.55
C THR A 77 -18.35 9.15 3.94
N LEU A 78 -18.05 9.28 5.24
CA LEU A 78 -16.81 9.93 5.69
C LEU A 78 -15.56 9.24 5.12
N PHE A 79 -15.52 7.90 5.12
CA PHE A 79 -14.46 7.15 4.46
C PHE A 79 -14.30 7.52 2.99
N ARG A 80 -15.42 7.54 2.23
CA ARG A 80 -15.39 7.85 0.81
C ARG A 80 -14.92 9.27 0.55
N THR A 81 -15.24 10.21 1.44
CA THR A 81 -14.80 11.60 1.36
C THR A 81 -13.29 11.71 1.48
N ILE A 82 -12.68 11.07 2.49
CA ILE A 82 -11.22 11.06 2.68
C ILE A 82 -10.51 10.26 1.58
N GLU A 83 -11.09 9.14 1.16
CA GLU A 83 -10.59 8.37 0.03
C GLU A 83 -10.55 9.21 -1.26
N GLN A 84 -11.59 10.00 -1.52
CA GLN A 84 -11.64 10.92 -2.66
C GLN A 84 -10.64 12.06 -2.55
N TYR A 85 -10.38 12.58 -1.34
CA TYR A 85 -9.35 13.60 -1.11
C TYR A 85 -7.98 13.12 -1.61
N TYR A 86 -7.51 11.96 -1.11
CA TYR A 86 -6.19 11.43 -1.49
C TYR A 86 -6.14 10.91 -2.94
N LYS A 87 -7.27 10.47 -3.52
CA LYS A 87 -7.36 10.08 -4.94
C LYS A 87 -7.19 11.24 -5.92
N ARG A 88 -7.33 12.49 -5.50
CA ARG A 88 -7.29 13.67 -6.40
C ARG A 88 -5.92 13.85 -7.06
N ARG A 89 -5.95 14.30 -8.31
CA ARG A 89 -4.76 14.59 -9.14
C ARG A 89 -4.73 15.99 -9.74
N LEU A 90 -5.79 16.78 -9.54
CA LEU A 90 -5.88 18.15 -10.06
C LEU A 90 -4.94 19.11 -9.31
N TRP A 91 -4.79 18.85 -8.03
CA TRP A 91 -3.81 19.41 -7.10
C TRP A 91 -3.35 18.27 -6.20
N GLU A 92 -2.14 18.42 -5.65
CA GLU A 92 -1.51 17.40 -4.85
C GLU A 92 -2.04 17.44 -3.41
N PRO A 93 -2.61 16.33 -2.90
CA PRO A 93 -3.02 16.24 -1.50
C PRO A 93 -1.86 16.53 -0.55
N ASP A 94 -2.16 17.07 0.63
CA ASP A 94 -1.16 17.15 1.68
C ASP A 94 -1.02 15.79 2.37
N TYR A 95 0.07 15.09 2.06
CA TYR A 95 0.35 13.78 2.63
C TYR A 95 0.84 13.83 4.08
N ASN A 96 1.22 15.01 4.58
CA ASN A 96 1.64 15.18 5.98
C ASN A 96 0.46 15.30 6.94
N LEU A 97 -0.77 15.42 6.43
CA LEU A 97 -1.96 15.32 7.24
C LEU A 97 -2.03 13.94 7.89
N GLY A 98 -1.84 12.86 7.12
CA GLY A 98 -1.82 11.49 7.67
C GLY A 98 -0.63 11.21 8.60
N PHE A 99 -0.77 10.19 9.45
CA PHE A 99 0.29 9.69 10.31
C PHE A 99 1.42 9.04 9.49
N GLY A 100 2.68 9.27 9.85
CA GLY A 100 3.82 8.63 9.17
C GLY A 100 5.15 8.93 9.85
N HIS A 101 6.25 8.77 9.12
CA HIS A 101 7.61 9.05 9.61
C HIS A 101 7.76 10.46 10.20
N HIS A 102 7.13 11.46 9.57
CA HIS A 102 7.17 12.86 10.04
C HIS A 102 6.44 13.09 11.36
N SER A 103 5.49 12.23 11.71
CA SER A 103 4.76 12.30 12.99
C SER A 103 5.63 11.82 14.14
N ILE A 104 6.65 11.00 13.86
CA ILE A 104 7.44 10.29 14.86
C ILE A 104 8.63 11.16 15.30
N PRO A 105 8.76 11.55 16.59
CA PRO A 105 9.86 12.39 17.07
C PRO A 105 11.20 11.70 16.86
N PRO A 106 12.28 12.41 16.51
CA PRO A 106 13.61 11.80 16.36
C PRO A 106 14.09 11.16 17.67
N SER A 107 14.92 10.13 17.56
CA SER A 107 15.54 9.49 18.72
C SER A 107 16.51 10.49 19.37
N THR A 108 16.20 10.98 20.57
CA THR A 108 17.14 11.78 21.35
C THR A 108 18.15 10.84 22.00
N HIS A 109 19.45 11.08 21.75
CA HIS A 109 20.59 10.25 22.16
C HIS A 109 20.75 9.99 23.68
N LEU A 110 19.85 10.48 24.54
CA LEU A 110 20.02 10.50 25.99
C LEU A 110 18.86 9.91 26.79
N SER A 111 17.89 9.27 26.14
CA SER A 111 16.76 8.71 26.89
C SER A 111 16.37 7.34 26.35
N THR A 112 16.78 6.31 27.08
CA THR A 112 16.16 4.98 27.20
C THR A 112 14.72 5.06 27.74
N VAL A 113 14.03 6.17 27.53
CA VAL A 113 12.70 6.41 28.08
C VAL A 113 11.69 5.65 27.22
N LEU A 114 11.22 4.54 27.80
CA LEU A 114 10.10 3.70 27.37
C LEU A 114 8.73 4.40 27.53
N SER A 115 8.70 5.73 27.74
CA SER A 115 7.46 6.46 27.96
C SER A 115 6.75 6.72 26.64
N PRO A 116 5.44 6.42 26.55
CA PRO A 116 4.66 6.67 25.36
C PRO A 116 4.70 8.16 25.03
N VAL A 117 5.05 8.48 23.78
CA VAL A 117 4.83 9.83 23.25
C VAL A 117 3.48 9.84 22.59
N GLU A 118 2.57 10.68 23.10
CA GLU A 118 1.31 10.99 22.45
C GLU A 118 1.55 11.97 21.31
N ILE A 119 1.03 11.63 20.11
CA ILE A 119 1.03 12.52 18.96
C ILE A 119 -0.40 12.74 18.53
N GLU A 120 -0.75 13.99 18.27
CA GLU A 120 -1.97 14.36 17.56
C GLU A 120 -1.69 14.46 16.06
N TRP A 121 -2.60 13.96 15.24
CA TRP A 121 -2.59 14.16 13.78
C TRP A 121 -3.91 14.79 13.33
N SER A 122 -4.05 15.16 12.06
CA SER A 122 -5.24 15.86 11.57
C SER A 122 -5.71 15.35 10.21
N THR A 123 -7.00 15.51 9.92
CA THR A 123 -7.55 15.16 8.62
C THR A 123 -7.80 16.41 7.78
N PRO A 124 -8.01 16.27 6.46
CA PRO A 124 -8.33 17.41 5.59
C PRO A 124 -9.60 18.18 5.94
N ASN A 125 -10.56 17.54 6.62
CA ASN A 125 -11.89 18.11 6.88
C ASN A 125 -12.09 18.52 8.35
N HIS A 126 -11.36 17.91 9.28
CA HIS A 126 -11.44 18.22 10.70
C HIS A 126 -10.12 17.94 11.41
N ALA A 127 -9.77 18.75 12.42
CA ALA A 127 -8.69 18.38 13.33
C ALA A 127 -9.19 17.28 14.27
N GLN A 128 -9.09 16.02 13.85
CA GLN A 128 -9.31 14.88 14.75
C GLN A 128 -7.99 14.46 15.40
N SER A 129 -7.82 14.77 16.67
CA SER A 129 -6.66 14.31 17.45
C SER A 129 -6.87 12.84 17.86
N ILE A 130 -6.20 11.92 17.18
CA ILE A 130 -6.07 10.51 17.61
C ILE A 130 -4.74 10.37 18.34
N GLN A 131 -4.77 9.73 19.50
CA GLN A 131 -3.58 9.48 20.32
C GLN A 131 -2.84 8.24 19.80
N ALA A 132 -1.65 8.43 19.25
CA ALA A 132 -0.71 7.35 18.97
C ALA A 132 0.24 7.15 20.15
N GLN A 133 0.60 5.90 20.47
CA GLN A 133 1.69 5.59 21.41
C GLN A 133 2.92 5.14 20.64
N ILE A 134 4.06 5.80 20.84
CA ILE A 134 5.34 5.36 20.23
C ILE A 134 6.25 4.76 21.27
N ARG A 135 6.81 3.59 20.94
CA ARG A 135 7.78 2.90 21.79
C ARG A 135 9.01 2.52 21.00
N THR A 136 10.13 2.51 21.70
CA THR A 136 11.41 2.04 21.20
C THR A 136 11.67 0.68 21.83
N LEU A 137 11.64 -0.36 21.01
CA LEU A 137 11.93 -1.71 21.44
C LEU A 137 13.42 -1.82 21.75
N PRO A 138 13.79 -2.50 22.85
CA PRO A 138 15.18 -2.80 23.13
C PRO A 138 15.77 -3.62 21.98
N ALA A 139 17.08 -3.51 21.76
CA ALA A 139 17.79 -4.41 20.88
C ALA A 139 17.71 -5.83 21.48
N THR A 140 16.72 -6.61 21.08
CA THR A 140 16.53 -7.97 21.59
C THR A 140 17.68 -8.85 21.12
N SER A 141 18.32 -9.54 22.06
CA SER A 141 19.43 -10.47 21.81
C SER A 141 18.99 -11.81 21.18
N SER A 142 17.68 -12.02 20.99
CA SER A 142 17.08 -13.27 20.52
C SER A 142 16.20 -13.06 19.27
N GLN A 143 16.75 -12.49 18.20
CA GLN A 143 16.07 -12.44 16.89
C GLN A 143 16.50 -13.64 16.04
N SER A 144 15.52 -14.34 15.44
CA SER A 144 15.75 -15.48 14.56
C SER A 144 15.90 -15.08 13.09
N ILE A 145 15.57 -13.83 12.72
CA ILE A 145 16.04 -13.25 11.46
C ILE A 145 17.53 -12.97 11.61
N LYS A 146 18.35 -13.50 10.68
CA LYS A 146 19.75 -13.08 10.56
C LYS A 146 19.79 -11.56 10.50
N PRO A 147 20.37 -10.86 11.50
CA PRO A 147 20.55 -9.43 11.38
C PRO A 147 21.28 -9.18 10.06
N CYS A 148 20.83 -8.18 9.31
CA CYS A 148 21.45 -7.86 8.04
C CYS A 148 22.95 -7.65 8.28
N GLU A 149 23.79 -8.53 7.73
CA GLU A 149 25.23 -8.56 8.01
C GLU A 149 25.94 -7.25 7.58
N PHE A 150 25.30 -6.51 6.66
CA PHE A 150 25.78 -5.25 6.11
C PHE A 150 25.26 -4.01 6.85
N CYS A 151 24.13 -4.14 7.56
CA CYS A 151 23.61 -3.07 8.39
C CYS A 151 24.17 -3.26 9.81
N HIS A 152 24.87 -2.26 10.33
CA HIS A 152 25.32 -2.20 11.72
C HIS A 152 24.17 -2.58 12.69
N PRO A 153 24.47 -3.11 13.90
CA PRO A 153 23.48 -3.73 14.79
C PRO A 153 22.22 -2.87 14.84
N ARG A 154 21.07 -3.49 14.54
CA ARG A 154 19.78 -2.81 14.35
C ARG A 154 19.64 -1.70 15.39
N THR A 155 19.59 -0.46 14.91
CA THR A 155 19.10 0.67 15.68
C THR A 155 17.76 0.26 16.29
N SER A 156 17.52 0.65 17.53
CA SER A 156 16.33 0.30 18.28
C SER A 156 15.05 0.38 17.41
N GLN A 157 14.34 -0.74 17.27
CA GLN A 157 13.13 -0.80 16.44
C GLN A 157 12.04 0.03 17.10
N ARG A 158 11.31 0.83 16.32
CA ARG A 158 10.16 1.55 16.85
C ARG A 158 8.86 0.89 16.44
N ILE A 159 7.89 0.96 17.33
CA ILE A 159 6.51 0.55 17.07
C ILE A 159 5.58 1.70 17.47
N CYS A 160 4.49 1.84 16.73
CA CYS A 160 3.43 2.81 16.99
C CYS A 160 2.10 2.07 17.08
N THR A 161 1.34 2.31 18.16
CA THR A 161 0.01 1.74 18.39
C THR A 161 -1.02 2.85 18.56
N PHE A 162 -2.29 2.48 18.40
CA PHE A 162 -3.43 3.42 18.46
C PHE A 162 -4.53 2.84 19.36
N PRO A 163 -4.26 2.57 20.64
CA PRO A 163 -5.05 1.63 21.43
C PRO A 163 -6.52 2.05 21.65
N LYS A 164 -6.80 3.35 21.73
CA LYS A 164 -8.17 3.84 21.97
C LYS A 164 -9.07 3.75 20.73
N GLN A 165 -8.56 4.15 19.56
CA GLN A 165 -9.38 4.25 18.34
C GLN A 165 -9.20 3.07 17.38
N TYR A 166 -8.02 2.44 17.39
CA TYR A 166 -7.67 1.35 16.48
C TYR A 166 -6.94 0.22 17.22
N PRO A 167 -7.61 -0.45 18.18
CA PRO A 167 -7.01 -1.55 18.93
C PRO A 167 -6.57 -2.69 18.01
N GLY A 168 -5.33 -3.15 18.22
CA GLY A 168 -4.66 -4.19 17.44
C GLY A 168 -3.99 -3.72 16.14
N LEU A 169 -4.05 -2.42 15.83
CA LEU A 169 -3.30 -1.81 14.72
C LEU A 169 -1.88 -1.42 15.19
N ILE A 170 -0.86 -1.96 14.53
CA ILE A 170 0.54 -1.70 14.85
C ILE A 170 1.27 -1.23 13.60
N TYR A 171 1.89 -0.05 13.67
CA TYR A 171 2.75 0.49 12.62
C TYR A 171 4.23 0.37 13.00
N LEU A 172 5.04 -0.12 12.07
CA LEU A 172 6.48 -0.34 12.24
C LEU A 172 7.24 0.49 11.19
N PRO A 173 7.69 1.72 11.51
CA PRO A 173 8.46 2.55 10.60
C PRO A 173 9.80 1.89 10.28
N SER A 174 10.15 1.79 8.98
CA SER A 174 11.41 1.25 8.48
C SER A 174 11.82 -0.10 9.12
N TYR A 175 10.85 -1.00 9.30
CA TYR A 175 11.09 -2.34 9.82
C TYR A 175 12.13 -3.13 8.99
N LEU A 176 12.06 -3.00 7.67
CA LEU A 176 13.01 -3.62 6.75
C LEU A 176 14.10 -2.61 6.35
N CYS A 177 15.36 -2.97 6.57
CA CYS A 177 16.47 -2.19 6.03
C CYS A 177 16.58 -2.35 4.49
N PRO A 178 17.33 -1.50 3.77
CA PRO A 178 17.45 -1.57 2.31
C PRO A 178 17.84 -2.95 1.76
N HIS A 179 18.77 -3.66 2.41
CA HIS A 179 19.15 -5.02 1.98
C HIS A 179 18.00 -6.02 2.17
N GLN A 180 17.31 -5.98 3.30
CA GLN A 180 16.14 -6.84 3.56
C GLN A 180 14.99 -6.52 2.59
N GLN A 181 14.81 -5.26 2.23
CA GLN A 181 13.86 -4.87 1.18
C GLN A 181 14.25 -5.47 -0.17
N ALA A 182 15.53 -5.43 -0.54
CA ALA A 182 16.03 -6.01 -1.79
C ALA A 182 15.86 -7.54 -1.81
N ASP A 183 16.23 -8.24 -0.73
CA ASP A 183 16.06 -9.69 -0.60
C ASP A 183 14.59 -10.09 -0.70
N LEU A 184 13.70 -9.36 -0.02
CA LEU A 184 12.26 -9.62 -0.05
C LEU A 184 11.66 -9.39 -1.44
N VAL A 185 12.09 -8.34 -2.14
CA VAL A 185 11.67 -8.08 -3.52
C VAL A 185 12.14 -9.21 -4.42
N ASP A 186 13.43 -9.59 -4.36
CA ASP A 186 13.95 -10.66 -5.20
C ASP A 186 13.22 -11.99 -4.96
N ASP A 187 12.96 -12.35 -3.71
CA ASP A 187 12.20 -13.54 -3.34
C ASP A 187 10.73 -13.48 -3.82
N CYS A 188 10.05 -12.34 -3.66
CA CYS A 188 8.69 -12.15 -4.18
C CYS A 188 8.62 -12.32 -5.70
N LEU A 189 9.66 -11.90 -6.42
CA LEU A 189 9.69 -11.97 -7.87
C LEU A 189 10.13 -13.35 -8.40
N THR A 190 11.12 -13.98 -7.75
CA THR A 190 11.70 -15.26 -8.18
C THR A 190 10.91 -16.47 -7.66
N ASN A 191 10.54 -16.48 -6.38
CA ASN A 191 9.80 -17.58 -5.76
C ASN A 191 8.30 -17.30 -5.73
N GLY A 192 7.90 -16.05 -5.48
CA GLY A 192 6.48 -15.67 -5.44
C GLY A 192 5.80 -15.86 -6.80
N LEU A 193 6.37 -15.35 -7.90
CA LEU A 193 5.78 -15.45 -9.23
C LEU A 193 5.98 -16.81 -9.93
N ARG A 194 6.74 -17.72 -9.31
CA ARG A 194 6.99 -19.05 -9.88
C ARG A 194 5.82 -19.98 -9.62
N LYS A 195 5.56 -20.87 -10.57
CA LYS A 195 4.58 -21.94 -10.38
C LYS A 195 4.97 -22.85 -9.20
N PRO A 196 3.98 -23.37 -8.45
CA PRO A 196 2.55 -23.40 -8.72
C PRO A 196 1.76 -22.16 -8.27
N ASN A 197 2.40 -21.08 -7.80
CA ASN A 197 1.70 -19.85 -7.42
C ASN A 197 0.90 -19.25 -8.60
N VAL A 198 -0.18 -18.55 -8.26
CA VAL A 198 -1.12 -17.99 -9.22
C VAL A 198 -1.00 -16.48 -9.24
N THR A 199 -0.96 -15.92 -10.45
CA THR A 199 -0.91 -14.49 -10.72
C THR A 199 -2.13 -14.08 -11.54
N ASN A 200 -2.37 -12.77 -11.62
CA ASN A 200 -3.41 -12.25 -12.52
C ASN A 200 -3.12 -12.48 -14.02
N ILE A 201 -1.89 -12.83 -14.38
CA ILE A 201 -1.48 -13.11 -15.77
C ILE A 201 -2.00 -14.48 -16.22
N ASP A 202 -2.08 -15.43 -15.29
CA ASP A 202 -2.48 -16.82 -15.56
C ASP A 202 -3.92 -16.97 -16.04
N THR A 203 -4.78 -16.00 -15.72
CA THR A 203 -6.17 -15.94 -16.18
C THR A 203 -6.27 -15.91 -17.71
N HIS A 204 -5.29 -15.30 -18.38
CA HIS A 204 -5.40 -15.00 -19.80
C HIS A 204 -4.26 -15.56 -20.64
N TRP A 205 -3.07 -15.70 -20.09
CA TRP A 205 -1.90 -16.19 -20.82
C TRP A 205 -1.38 -17.49 -20.22
N GLN A 206 -0.77 -18.31 -21.09
CA GLN A 206 -0.01 -19.47 -20.69
C GLN A 206 1.35 -19.00 -20.17
N THR A 207 1.60 -19.22 -18.89
CA THR A 207 2.86 -18.90 -18.25
C THR A 207 3.72 -20.17 -18.14
N PRO A 208 5.03 -20.08 -18.42
CA PRO A 208 5.93 -21.22 -18.28
C PRO A 208 6.07 -21.64 -16.80
N TYR A 209 6.33 -22.93 -16.58
CA TYR A 209 6.65 -23.45 -15.25
C TYR A 209 8.10 -23.13 -14.89
N GLU A 210 9.02 -23.40 -15.82
CA GLU A 210 10.43 -23.03 -15.75
C GLU A 210 10.93 -22.62 -17.15
N PRO A 211 11.68 -21.50 -17.29
CA PRO A 211 11.89 -20.46 -16.28
C PRO A 211 10.58 -19.77 -15.89
N GLY A 212 10.48 -19.23 -14.66
CA GLY A 212 9.33 -18.45 -14.25
C GLY A 212 9.23 -17.11 -14.99
N ILE A 213 8.10 -16.39 -14.83
CA ILE A 213 7.86 -15.16 -15.59
C ILE A 213 8.91 -14.07 -15.30
N TYR A 214 9.43 -14.01 -14.08
CA TYR A 214 10.47 -13.04 -13.74
C TYR A 214 11.85 -13.46 -14.27
N GLU A 215 12.20 -14.73 -14.19
CA GLU A 215 13.45 -15.23 -14.79
C GLU A 215 13.45 -15.03 -16.31
N LEU A 216 12.30 -15.19 -16.95
CA LEU A 216 12.11 -14.89 -18.38
C LEU A 216 12.33 -13.40 -18.68
N TYR A 217 11.78 -12.51 -17.84
CA TYR A 217 12.02 -11.06 -17.94
C TYR A 217 13.51 -10.71 -17.73
N ARG A 218 14.15 -11.32 -16.72
CA ARG A 218 15.57 -11.09 -16.42
C ARG A 218 16.45 -11.52 -17.61
N THR A 219 16.19 -12.70 -18.16
CA THR A 219 16.89 -13.22 -19.34
C THR A 219 16.73 -12.27 -20.54
N TRP A 220 15.50 -11.80 -20.79
CA TRP A 220 15.25 -10.80 -21.83
C TRP A 220 16.01 -9.49 -21.59
N SER A 221 15.98 -8.98 -20.35
CA SER A 221 16.65 -7.74 -19.96
C SER A 221 18.16 -7.84 -20.19
N ASP A 222 18.78 -8.94 -19.78
CA ASP A 222 20.22 -9.18 -19.94
C ASP A 222 20.63 -9.30 -21.41
N HIS A 223 19.81 -9.99 -22.24
CA HIS A 223 20.03 -10.08 -23.68
C HIS A 223 19.99 -8.70 -24.34
N ASN A 224 18.96 -7.91 -24.03
CA ASN A 224 18.75 -6.59 -24.64
C ASN A 224 19.84 -5.57 -24.24
N GLN A 225 20.43 -5.71 -23.04
CA GLN A 225 21.57 -4.88 -22.64
C GLN A 225 22.87 -5.24 -23.37
N LYS A 226 23.07 -6.51 -23.75
CA LYS A 226 24.32 -7.00 -24.35
C LYS A 226 24.33 -6.94 -25.88
N GLN A 227 23.18 -7.09 -26.54
CA GLN A 227 23.07 -7.14 -28.01
C GLN A 227 21.77 -6.45 -28.49
N PRO A 228 21.75 -5.10 -28.57
CA PRO A 228 20.57 -4.37 -29.00
C PRO A 228 20.25 -4.47 -30.51
N GLU A 229 21.18 -4.98 -31.35
CA GLU A 229 21.04 -4.97 -32.82
C GLU A 229 20.81 -6.35 -33.47
N ASP A 230 20.90 -7.46 -32.73
CA ASP A 230 20.80 -8.85 -33.25
C ASP A 230 19.64 -9.66 -32.59
N THR A 231 18.40 -9.16 -32.64
CA THR A 231 17.24 -10.01 -32.32
C THR A 231 16.69 -10.67 -33.58
N ASP A 232 17.14 -11.89 -33.85
CA ASP A 232 16.46 -12.79 -34.78
C ASP A 232 14.99 -13.01 -34.34
N SER A 233 14.09 -13.18 -35.32
CA SER A 233 12.65 -13.38 -35.09
C SER A 233 12.33 -14.55 -34.14
N GLU A 234 13.17 -15.59 -34.12
CA GLU A 234 12.98 -16.78 -33.27
C GLU A 234 13.36 -16.54 -31.80
N THR A 235 14.43 -15.79 -31.53
CA THR A 235 14.85 -15.44 -30.15
C THR A 235 13.92 -14.41 -29.50
N ALA A 236 13.18 -13.62 -30.30
CA ALA A 236 12.12 -12.76 -29.79
C ALA A 236 10.86 -13.54 -29.37
N ALA A 237 10.56 -14.66 -30.05
CA ALA A 237 9.35 -15.45 -29.80
C ALA A 237 9.34 -16.13 -28.42
N GLN A 238 10.51 -16.50 -27.87
CA GLN A 238 10.60 -17.12 -26.53
C GLN A 238 10.13 -16.20 -25.39
N PHE A 239 10.09 -14.88 -25.63
CA PHE A 239 9.67 -13.89 -24.65
C PHE A 239 8.19 -13.49 -24.79
N ILE A 240 7.44 -14.19 -25.64
CA ILE A 240 6.02 -13.93 -25.89
C ILE A 240 5.18 -14.98 -25.16
N LEU A 241 4.25 -14.52 -24.32
CA LEU A 241 3.24 -15.35 -23.68
C LEU A 241 2.00 -15.44 -24.58
N ASN A 242 1.60 -16.67 -24.90
CA ASN A 242 0.44 -16.92 -25.75
C ASN A 242 -0.87 -16.96 -24.94
N PRO A 243 -2.01 -16.52 -25.51
CA PRO A 243 -3.30 -16.61 -24.84
C PRO A 243 -3.68 -18.06 -24.50
N ARG A 244 -4.37 -18.25 -23.36
CA ARG A 244 -4.89 -19.55 -22.95
C ARG A 244 -6.12 -19.91 -23.80
N ILE A 245 -6.00 -20.96 -24.61
CA ILE A 245 -7.12 -21.52 -25.38
C ILE A 245 -8.07 -22.23 -24.41
N THR A 246 -9.31 -21.74 -24.29
CA THR A 246 -10.38 -22.49 -23.64
C THR A 246 -10.87 -23.56 -24.62
N PRO A 247 -10.88 -24.86 -24.26
CA PRO A 247 -11.49 -25.86 -25.11
C PRO A 247 -12.97 -25.50 -25.31
N SER A 248 -13.39 -25.38 -26.57
CA SER A 248 -14.79 -25.19 -26.91
C SER A 248 -15.58 -26.36 -26.35
N SER A 249 -16.43 -26.13 -25.36
CA SER A 249 -17.51 -27.05 -25.03
C SER A 249 -18.28 -27.31 -26.32
N SER A 250 -18.43 -28.59 -26.68
CA SER A 250 -19.26 -29.09 -27.77
C SER A 250 -20.56 -28.30 -27.90
N ASN A 251 -20.85 -27.86 -29.13
CA ASN A 251 -22.11 -27.23 -29.50
C ASN A 251 -23.31 -27.94 -28.86
N PRO A 252 -24.16 -27.26 -28.08
CA PRO A 252 -25.54 -27.68 -27.95
C PRO A 252 -26.26 -27.36 -29.27
N GLU A 253 -27.02 -28.32 -29.79
CA GLU A 253 -27.94 -28.13 -30.91
C GLU A 253 -28.81 -26.87 -30.74
N PRO A 254 -29.22 -26.22 -31.85
CA PRO A 254 -30.01 -25.00 -31.77
C PRO A 254 -31.41 -25.31 -31.24
N ALA A 255 -31.66 -25.04 -29.95
CA ALA A 255 -33.01 -24.98 -29.41
C ALA A 255 -33.76 -23.79 -30.05
N GLU A 256 -34.95 -24.08 -30.57
CA GLU A 256 -35.85 -23.12 -31.22
C GLU A 256 -36.13 -21.89 -30.32
N LYS A 257 -36.08 -20.70 -30.92
CA LYS A 257 -36.44 -19.44 -30.26
C LYS A 257 -37.96 -19.39 -30.03
N PRO A 258 -38.45 -19.12 -28.81
CA PRO A 258 -39.80 -18.61 -28.65
C PRO A 258 -39.86 -17.14 -29.07
N SER A 259 -40.99 -16.77 -29.65
CA SER A 259 -41.34 -15.45 -30.19
C SER A 259 -41.23 -14.32 -29.17
N SER A 260 -40.86 -13.16 -29.70
CA SER A 260 -40.75 -11.86 -29.06
C SER A 260 -41.97 -11.42 -28.24
N SER A 261 -41.73 -11.11 -26.96
CA SER A 261 -42.46 -10.08 -26.23
C SER A 261 -41.45 -9.01 -25.78
N GLN A 262 -41.69 -7.77 -26.22
CA GLN A 262 -40.92 -6.59 -25.83
C GLN A 262 -41.13 -6.32 -24.34
N GLU A 263 -40.16 -6.70 -23.51
CA GLU A 263 -39.98 -6.11 -22.19
C GLU A 263 -38.72 -5.25 -22.19
N THR A 264 -38.90 -3.99 -21.82
CA THR A 264 -37.86 -3.00 -21.63
C THR A 264 -36.84 -3.51 -20.61
N ALA A 265 -35.64 -3.85 -21.09
CA ALA A 265 -34.53 -4.26 -20.24
C ALA A 265 -34.06 -3.08 -19.37
N ASN A 266 -34.68 -2.92 -18.20
CA ASN A 266 -34.05 -2.26 -17.06
C ASN A 266 -32.76 -3.03 -16.78
N LYS A 267 -31.61 -2.46 -17.17
CA LYS A 267 -30.30 -2.96 -16.76
C LYS A 267 -30.27 -2.91 -15.23
N SER A 268 -30.53 -4.05 -14.58
CA SER A 268 -30.45 -4.12 -13.13
C SER A 268 -29.03 -3.74 -12.73
N ARG A 269 -28.94 -2.76 -11.84
CA ARG A 269 -27.69 -2.39 -11.16
C ARG A 269 -27.12 -3.67 -10.55
N ARG A 270 -25.86 -4.03 -10.85
CA ARG A 270 -25.19 -5.18 -10.22
C ARG A 270 -25.43 -5.11 -8.71
N GLN A 271 -26.23 -6.03 -8.18
CA GLN A 271 -26.48 -6.12 -6.74
C GLN A 271 -25.20 -6.61 -6.07
N LYS A 272 -24.82 -5.96 -4.97
CA LYS A 272 -23.72 -6.40 -4.12
C LYS A 272 -24.20 -7.69 -3.43
N VAL A 273 -23.54 -8.80 -3.75
CA VAL A 273 -23.72 -10.06 -3.02
C VAL A 273 -22.78 -10.01 -1.83
N ASP A 274 -23.35 -10.05 -0.63
CA ASP A 274 -22.60 -10.23 0.60
C ASP A 274 -22.52 -11.73 0.88
N PHE A 275 -21.29 -12.25 0.92
CA PHE A 275 -21.02 -13.66 1.22
C PHE A 275 -20.88 -13.82 2.73
N GLU A 276 -21.40 -14.92 3.26
CA GLU A 276 -21.19 -15.30 4.66
C GLU A 276 -19.69 -15.56 4.89
N PRO A 277 -19.07 -14.96 5.93
CA PRO A 277 -17.68 -15.23 6.27
C PRO A 277 -17.46 -16.70 6.65
N ILE A 278 -16.26 -17.22 6.34
CA ILE A 278 -15.88 -18.57 6.75
C ILE A 278 -15.52 -18.58 8.23
N ASN A 279 -15.91 -19.63 8.95
CA ASN A 279 -15.61 -19.87 10.36
C ASN A 279 -15.37 -21.37 10.60
N SER A 280 -15.04 -21.75 11.84
CA SER A 280 -14.77 -23.14 12.22
C SER A 280 -15.94 -24.10 11.98
N GLU A 281 -17.18 -23.60 11.99
CA GLU A 281 -18.41 -24.38 11.83
C GLU A 281 -18.74 -24.65 10.35
N ASN A 282 -18.50 -23.67 9.47
CA ASN A 282 -18.88 -23.76 8.05
C ASN A 282 -17.71 -24.15 7.12
N PHE A 283 -16.47 -24.17 7.60
CA PHE A 283 -15.28 -24.48 6.79
C PHE A 283 -15.35 -25.86 6.13
N LEU A 284 -15.79 -26.90 6.86
CA LEU A 284 -15.87 -28.27 6.33
C LEU A 284 -16.88 -28.37 5.19
N VAL A 285 -17.98 -27.61 5.26
CA VAL A 285 -18.97 -27.55 4.19
C VAL A 285 -18.36 -26.84 2.98
N ALA A 286 -17.73 -25.68 3.19
CA ALA A 286 -17.07 -24.92 2.13
C ALA A 286 -15.90 -25.67 1.45
N ARG A 287 -15.25 -26.60 2.15
CA ARG A 287 -14.22 -27.49 1.59
C ARG A 287 -14.80 -28.62 0.74
N ASN A 288 -15.98 -29.14 1.12
CA ASN A 288 -16.64 -30.25 0.44
C ASN A 288 -17.61 -29.79 -0.67
N ASP A 289 -17.81 -28.49 -0.80
CA ASP A 289 -18.55 -27.89 -1.92
C ASP A 289 -17.90 -28.22 -3.27
N ARG A 290 -18.67 -28.06 -4.35
CA ARG A 290 -18.17 -28.28 -5.71
C ARG A 290 -16.89 -27.45 -5.95
N PRO A 291 -15.88 -28.03 -6.63
CA PRO A 291 -14.65 -27.32 -6.93
C PRO A 291 -14.91 -25.96 -7.55
N LYS A 292 -14.26 -24.93 -7.02
CA LYS A 292 -14.40 -23.56 -7.53
C LYS A 292 -13.70 -23.48 -8.88
N GLU A 293 -14.46 -23.09 -9.91
CA GLU A 293 -13.96 -22.96 -11.27
C GLU A 293 -13.11 -21.69 -11.40
N ASP A 294 -11.91 -21.83 -11.97
CA ASP A 294 -11.04 -20.69 -12.25
C ASP A 294 -11.67 -19.77 -13.32
N PRO A 295 -11.42 -18.45 -13.24
CA PRO A 295 -11.96 -17.50 -14.22
C PRO A 295 -11.49 -17.84 -15.65
N THR A 296 -12.44 -17.83 -16.59
CA THR A 296 -12.17 -18.14 -18.00
C THR A 296 -11.36 -17.03 -18.68
N SER A 297 -10.46 -17.41 -19.58
CA SER A 297 -9.71 -16.46 -20.40
C SER A 297 -10.64 -15.65 -21.31
N SER A 298 -10.31 -14.38 -21.55
CA SER A 298 -11.04 -13.57 -22.53
C SER A 298 -10.63 -13.99 -23.95
N LYS A 299 -11.62 -14.12 -24.84
CA LYS A 299 -11.44 -14.51 -26.25
C LYS A 299 -10.74 -13.44 -27.10
N THR A 300 -10.62 -12.22 -26.59
CA THR A 300 -10.05 -11.07 -27.31
C THR A 300 -8.61 -10.77 -26.92
N VAL A 301 -7.97 -11.64 -26.13
CA VAL A 301 -6.61 -11.39 -25.64
C VAL A 301 -5.60 -11.78 -26.71
N GLU A 302 -4.68 -10.86 -27.02
CA GLU A 302 -3.56 -11.07 -27.93
C GLU A 302 -2.31 -11.58 -27.18
N PRO A 303 -1.34 -12.20 -27.88
CA PRO A 303 -0.05 -12.52 -27.31
C PRO A 303 0.62 -11.29 -26.69
N ILE A 304 1.33 -11.48 -25.58
CA ILE A 304 1.98 -10.38 -24.87
C ILE A 304 3.47 -10.65 -24.64
N HIS A 305 4.30 -9.66 -24.91
CA HIS A 305 5.73 -9.74 -24.65
C HIS A 305 6.02 -9.56 -23.15
N ILE A 306 6.99 -10.30 -22.59
CA ILE A 306 7.31 -10.30 -21.15
C ILE A 306 7.71 -8.91 -20.64
N ARG A 307 8.44 -8.13 -21.45
CA ARG A 307 8.68 -6.70 -21.19
C ARG A 307 7.40 -5.93 -20.91
N ASP A 308 6.36 -6.14 -21.71
CA ASP A 308 5.11 -5.38 -21.60
C ASP A 308 4.27 -5.87 -20.41
N VAL A 309 4.39 -7.15 -20.05
CA VAL A 309 3.83 -7.66 -18.79
C VAL A 309 4.40 -6.86 -17.61
N TRP A 310 5.72 -6.70 -17.60
CA TRP A 310 6.47 -6.06 -16.52
C TRP A 310 6.34 -4.53 -16.52
N MET A 311 6.73 -3.90 -17.62
CA MET A 311 6.93 -2.46 -17.72
C MET A 311 5.65 -1.66 -18.00
N ASN A 312 4.60 -2.31 -18.53
CA ASN A 312 3.30 -1.66 -18.75
C ASN A 312 2.31 -1.95 -17.62
N GLY A 313 2.80 -2.48 -16.48
CA GLY A 313 1.99 -2.73 -15.28
C GLY A 313 0.84 -3.70 -15.54
N LYS A 314 1.08 -4.82 -16.23
CA LYS A 314 0.05 -5.87 -16.37
C LYS A 314 0.02 -6.79 -15.18
N LEU A 315 1.15 -7.00 -14.51
CA LEU A 315 1.21 -7.72 -13.24
C LEU A 315 0.59 -6.86 -12.13
N ARG A 316 -0.38 -7.42 -11.41
CA ARG A 316 -1.20 -6.75 -10.38
C ARG A 316 -1.20 -7.49 -9.06
N TRP A 317 -1.28 -8.82 -9.09
CA TRP A 317 -1.27 -9.63 -7.88
C TRP A 317 -0.68 -11.02 -8.13
N CYS A 318 -0.19 -11.62 -7.05
CA CYS A 318 0.19 -13.01 -6.94
C CYS A 318 -0.28 -13.57 -5.59
N THR A 319 -0.79 -14.80 -5.57
CA THR A 319 -1.20 -15.54 -4.37
C THR A 319 -0.22 -16.67 -4.06
N ILE A 320 0.23 -16.75 -2.81
CA ILE A 320 1.13 -17.78 -2.27
C ILE A 320 0.46 -18.48 -1.07
N GLY A 321 0.73 -19.76 -0.82
CA GLY A 321 0.02 -20.52 0.20
C GLY A 321 -1.38 -20.93 -0.27
N TRP A 322 -2.38 -20.81 0.62
CA TRP A 322 -3.78 -21.03 0.24
C TRP A 322 -4.22 -20.04 -0.84
N GLN A 323 -4.76 -20.58 -1.93
CA GLN A 323 -5.10 -19.79 -3.10
C GLN A 323 -6.46 -19.10 -2.92
N TYR A 324 -6.49 -17.79 -3.07
CA TYR A 324 -7.69 -16.98 -2.90
C TYR A 324 -8.57 -17.01 -4.16
N HIS A 325 -9.85 -17.36 -4.00
CA HIS A 325 -10.82 -17.35 -5.08
C HIS A 325 -11.63 -16.05 -5.07
N TRP A 326 -11.25 -15.12 -5.95
CA TRP A 326 -11.84 -13.77 -6.03
C TRP A 326 -13.37 -13.73 -6.20
N PRO A 327 -14.00 -14.57 -7.05
CA PRO A 327 -15.45 -14.54 -7.24
C PRO A 327 -16.25 -14.90 -5.98
N THR A 328 -15.78 -15.88 -5.20
CA THR A 328 -16.47 -16.34 -3.98
C THR A 328 -15.92 -15.68 -2.71
N LYS A 329 -14.82 -14.91 -2.82
CA LYS A 329 -14.13 -14.27 -1.69
C LYS A 329 -13.73 -15.25 -0.58
N THR A 330 -13.30 -16.45 -0.96
CA THR A 330 -12.89 -17.52 -0.05
C THR A 330 -11.68 -18.26 -0.61
N TYR A 331 -10.97 -19.03 0.21
CA TYR A 331 -9.85 -19.84 -0.27
C TYR A 331 -10.31 -21.10 -1.02
N HIS A 332 -9.46 -21.61 -1.90
CA HIS A 332 -9.57 -22.95 -2.46
C HIS A 332 -9.17 -24.00 -1.42
N PHE A 333 -10.06 -24.31 -0.49
CA PHE A 333 -9.83 -25.34 0.55
C PHE A 333 -9.79 -26.77 -0.01
N GLU A 334 -10.25 -26.96 -1.24
CA GLU A 334 -10.21 -28.22 -1.97
C GLU A 334 -8.85 -28.51 -2.62
N ARG A 335 -7.95 -27.52 -2.68
CA ARG A 335 -6.60 -27.63 -3.28
C ARG A 335 -5.55 -27.58 -2.18
N GLU A 336 -4.41 -28.25 -2.39
CA GLU A 336 -3.26 -28.07 -1.50
C GLU A 336 -2.69 -26.64 -1.62
N PRO A 337 -2.22 -26.03 -0.50
CA PRO A 337 -1.59 -24.72 -0.54
C PRO A 337 -0.29 -24.77 -1.34
N THR A 338 0.00 -23.70 -2.07
CA THR A 338 1.27 -23.54 -2.79
C THR A 338 2.39 -23.19 -1.81
N PRO A 339 3.67 -23.43 -2.14
CA PRO A 339 4.75 -23.14 -1.21
C PRO A 339 4.89 -21.63 -0.95
N ILE A 340 5.05 -21.28 0.33
CA ILE A 340 5.52 -19.95 0.77
C ILE A 340 7.02 -20.06 1.03
N SER A 341 7.80 -19.13 0.49
CA SER A 341 9.26 -19.13 0.61
C SER A 341 9.71 -19.08 2.08
N ASN A 342 10.88 -19.67 2.37
CA ASN A 342 11.46 -19.64 3.72
C ASN A 342 11.73 -18.19 4.18
N LEU A 343 12.07 -17.28 3.26
CA LEU A 343 12.29 -15.88 3.61
C LEU A 343 11.00 -15.22 4.09
N VAL A 344 9.90 -15.36 3.36
CA VAL A 344 8.59 -14.82 3.77
C VAL A 344 8.14 -15.45 5.09
N GLN A 345 8.22 -16.78 5.20
CA GLN A 345 7.84 -17.49 6.42
C GLN A 345 8.63 -16.98 7.64
N SER A 346 9.97 -16.97 7.56
CA SER A 346 10.83 -16.55 8.67
C SER A 346 10.66 -15.06 9.01
N THR A 347 10.47 -14.19 8.01
CA THR A 347 10.25 -12.76 8.22
C THR A 347 8.96 -12.50 9.00
N CYS A 348 7.85 -13.11 8.58
CA CYS A 348 6.56 -12.93 9.24
C CYS A 348 6.51 -13.57 10.64
N LYS A 349 7.04 -14.80 10.79
CA LYS A 349 7.12 -15.47 12.10
C LYS A 349 7.95 -14.68 13.09
N ASN A 350 9.13 -14.20 12.70
CA ASN A 350 9.94 -13.40 13.62
C ASN A 350 9.28 -12.08 13.99
N LEU A 351 8.63 -11.39 13.04
CA LEU A 351 7.88 -10.18 13.34
C LEU A 351 6.81 -10.46 14.41
N VAL A 352 5.92 -11.42 14.15
CA VAL A 352 4.80 -11.74 15.06
C VAL A 352 5.30 -12.33 16.37
N ASN A 353 6.14 -13.35 16.35
CA ASN A 353 6.49 -14.13 17.54
C ASN A 353 7.62 -13.56 18.39
N HIS A 354 8.43 -12.64 17.86
CA HIS A 354 9.64 -12.15 18.55
C HIS A 354 9.82 -10.64 18.60
N VAL A 355 9.25 -9.90 17.64
CA VAL A 355 9.38 -8.43 17.61
C VAL A 355 8.21 -7.76 18.32
N ILE A 356 6.98 -8.25 18.11
CA ILE A 356 5.80 -7.65 18.74
C ILE A 356 5.67 -8.11 20.20
N PRO A 357 5.67 -7.18 21.18
CA PRO A 357 5.47 -7.50 22.59
C PRO A 357 3.97 -7.64 22.92
N TRP A 358 3.35 -8.77 22.54
CA TRP A 358 1.90 -8.96 22.63
C TRP A 358 1.30 -8.71 24.00
N ASP A 359 1.95 -9.13 25.09
CA ASP A 359 1.46 -8.88 26.46
C ASP A 359 1.27 -7.38 26.74
N MET A 360 2.15 -6.54 26.20
CA MET A 360 2.03 -5.09 26.33
C MET A 360 0.94 -4.54 25.43
N ILE A 361 0.90 -4.98 24.17
CA ILE A 361 -0.12 -4.54 23.21
C ILE A 361 -1.53 -4.84 23.74
N GLU A 362 -1.75 -6.03 24.30
CA GLU A 362 -3.04 -6.42 24.87
C GLU A 362 -3.38 -5.66 26.15
N GLY A 363 -2.39 -5.42 27.01
CA GLY A 363 -2.56 -4.59 28.20
C GLY A 363 -2.96 -3.14 27.90
N GLU A 364 -2.68 -2.63 26.69
CA GLU A 364 -3.14 -1.29 26.25
C GLU A 364 -4.66 -1.26 25.98
N PHE A 365 -5.32 -2.39 25.74
CA PHE A 365 -6.76 -2.47 25.44
C PHE A 365 -7.62 -2.77 26.68
N GLU A 366 -7.09 -3.48 27.67
CA GLU A 366 -7.89 -3.98 28.81
C GLU A 366 -8.31 -2.91 29.84
N GLN A 367 -7.84 -1.65 29.72
CA GLN A 367 -8.06 -0.62 30.74
C GLN A 367 -9.40 0.15 30.65
N GLU A 368 -10.17 0.04 29.57
CA GLU A 368 -11.44 0.75 29.39
C GLU A 368 -12.64 -0.21 29.24
N GLY A 369 -13.09 -0.82 30.34
CA GLY A 369 -14.49 -1.18 30.62
C GLY A 369 -15.21 -2.23 29.75
N ASP A 370 -14.76 -2.49 28.53
CA ASP A 370 -15.33 -3.50 27.64
C ASP A 370 -14.61 -4.82 27.88
N THR A 371 -15.31 -5.69 28.61
CA THR A 371 -14.97 -7.10 28.71
C THR A 371 -15.08 -7.70 27.30
N TYR A 372 -13.99 -7.67 26.53
CA TYR A 372 -13.83 -8.57 25.39
C TYR A 372 -13.95 -9.99 25.94
N THR A 373 -15.13 -10.54 25.74
CA THR A 373 -15.62 -11.76 26.35
C THR A 373 -14.76 -12.94 25.94
N GLN A 374 -14.24 -13.60 26.98
CA GLN A 374 -13.76 -14.99 27.04
C GLN A 374 -12.76 -15.40 25.96
N LYS A 375 -11.52 -15.61 26.42
CA LYS A 375 -10.59 -16.60 25.88
C LYS A 375 -11.35 -17.90 25.65
N ASP A 376 -11.78 -18.13 24.41
CA ASP A 376 -11.98 -19.49 23.96
C ASP A 376 -10.59 -20.11 23.99
N SER A 377 -10.42 -21.15 24.81
CA SER A 377 -9.15 -21.82 25.05
C SER A 377 -8.77 -22.68 23.84
N SER A 378 -8.67 -22.05 22.68
CA SER A 378 -8.16 -22.63 21.45
C SER A 378 -6.65 -22.77 21.60
N THR A 379 -6.20 -24.02 21.49
CA THR A 379 -4.84 -24.54 21.72
C THR A 379 -3.74 -23.98 20.80
N ASP A 380 -4.04 -23.07 19.88
CA ASP A 380 -3.07 -22.44 18.98
C ASP A 380 -2.84 -20.98 19.38
N ASP A 381 -1.80 -20.74 20.17
CA ASP A 381 -1.35 -19.38 20.50
C ASP A 381 -0.51 -18.83 19.34
N TRP A 382 -1.17 -18.23 18.35
CA TRP A 382 -0.50 -17.58 17.21
C TRP A 382 0.53 -16.52 17.64
N LYS A 383 0.46 -16.01 18.88
CA LYS A 383 1.44 -15.07 19.43
C LYS A 383 2.81 -15.70 19.61
N THR A 384 2.86 -17.02 19.87
CA THR A 384 4.11 -17.77 20.04
C THR A 384 4.39 -18.76 18.89
N ASP A 385 3.36 -19.16 18.12
CA ASP A 385 3.49 -19.99 16.93
C ASP A 385 2.63 -19.46 15.77
N TYR A 386 3.03 -18.33 15.18
CA TYR A 386 2.33 -17.77 14.03
C TYR A 386 2.58 -18.64 12.80
N LYS A 387 1.52 -18.96 12.05
CA LYS A 387 1.62 -19.78 10.83
C LYS A 387 1.27 -18.93 9.60
N PRO A 388 2.28 -18.45 8.85
CA PRO A 388 2.08 -17.91 7.51
C PRO A 388 1.53 -18.98 6.59
N GLU A 389 0.23 -18.92 6.27
CA GLU A 389 -0.46 -19.96 5.51
C GLU A 389 -1.00 -19.46 4.17
N ALA A 390 -1.26 -18.16 4.07
CA ALA A 390 -1.66 -17.52 2.84
C ALA A 390 -1.03 -16.14 2.70
N GLY A 391 -0.74 -15.74 1.46
CA GLY A 391 -0.22 -14.42 1.17
C GLY A 391 -0.68 -13.87 -0.17
N VAL A 392 -0.78 -12.54 -0.24
CA VAL A 392 -1.06 -11.80 -1.47
C VAL A 392 0.04 -10.76 -1.68
N ILE A 393 0.77 -10.91 -2.78
CA ILE A 393 1.74 -9.93 -3.26
C ILE A 393 1.00 -9.03 -4.22
N ASN A 394 0.82 -7.76 -3.87
CA ASN A 394 0.18 -6.76 -4.71
C ASN A 394 1.23 -5.89 -5.40
N PHE A 395 1.06 -5.68 -6.69
CA PHE A 395 1.92 -4.85 -7.54
C PHE A 395 1.14 -3.62 -7.97
N TYR A 396 1.51 -2.47 -7.42
CA TYR A 396 0.90 -1.19 -7.72
C TYR A 396 1.77 -0.33 -8.63
N GLN A 397 1.10 0.50 -9.42
CA GLN A 397 1.62 1.61 -10.20
C GLN A 397 0.92 2.89 -9.77
N TYR A 398 1.43 4.06 -10.18
CA TYR A 398 0.90 5.35 -9.72
C TYR A 398 -0.62 5.50 -9.79
N ARG A 399 -1.26 5.01 -10.85
CA ARG A 399 -2.70 5.16 -11.09
C ARG A 399 -3.57 4.13 -10.38
N ASP A 400 -2.95 3.14 -9.74
CA ASP A 400 -3.69 2.11 -9.04
C ASP A 400 -4.22 2.65 -7.72
N ALA A 401 -5.32 2.05 -7.28
CA ALA A 401 -5.90 2.29 -5.97
C ALA A 401 -6.65 1.04 -5.54
N LEU A 402 -6.71 0.82 -4.23
CA LEU A 402 -7.53 -0.21 -3.60
C LEU A 402 -8.64 0.46 -2.80
N THR A 403 -9.89 0.12 -3.13
CA THR A 403 -11.06 0.70 -2.46
C THR A 403 -11.29 0.10 -1.08
N ALA A 404 -12.08 0.79 -0.24
CA ALA A 404 -12.49 0.31 1.07
C ALA A 404 -13.01 -1.14 1.04
N HIS A 405 -12.35 -2.04 1.76
CA HIS A 405 -12.73 -3.45 1.90
C HIS A 405 -12.34 -3.98 3.29
N ILE A 406 -12.82 -5.18 3.62
CA ILE A 406 -12.47 -5.92 4.83
C ILE A 406 -11.91 -7.27 4.37
N ASP A 407 -10.85 -7.73 5.02
CA ASP A 407 -10.30 -9.07 4.84
C ASP A 407 -10.93 -10.03 5.86
N HIS A 408 -11.94 -10.79 5.44
CA HIS A 408 -12.75 -11.67 6.29
C HIS A 408 -12.86 -13.12 5.78
N SER A 409 -11.83 -13.60 5.07
CA SER A 409 -11.89 -14.87 4.35
C SER A 409 -11.19 -16.02 5.09
N GLU A 410 -10.50 -15.73 6.19
CA GLU A 410 -9.77 -16.67 7.04
C GLU A 410 -10.69 -17.26 8.11
N VAL A 411 -10.44 -18.51 8.50
CA VAL A 411 -11.12 -19.16 9.63
C VAL A 411 -10.66 -18.52 10.95
N SER A 412 -9.34 -18.29 11.06
CA SER A 412 -8.76 -17.54 12.18
C SER A 412 -9.04 -16.06 12.01
N THR A 413 -10.02 -15.54 12.75
CA THR A 413 -10.44 -14.14 12.63
C THR A 413 -9.55 -13.16 13.39
N ASP A 414 -8.75 -13.65 14.33
CA ASP A 414 -8.02 -12.82 15.30
C ASP A 414 -6.50 -12.86 15.09
N ALA A 415 -6.00 -13.85 14.35
CA ALA A 415 -4.60 -13.94 14.00
C ALA A 415 -4.15 -12.74 13.13
N PRO A 416 -2.92 -12.25 13.33
CA PRO A 416 -2.45 -11.02 12.71
C PRO A 416 -2.31 -11.16 11.19
N LEU A 417 -2.73 -10.12 10.49
CA LEU A 417 -2.33 -9.87 9.10
C LEU A 417 -1.07 -9.01 9.12
N VAL A 418 0.01 -9.54 8.53
CA VAL A 418 1.28 -8.85 8.37
C VAL A 418 1.34 -8.21 6.97
N SER A 419 1.55 -6.90 6.91
CA SER A 419 1.69 -6.14 5.67
C SER A 419 3.08 -5.50 5.59
N LEU A 420 3.84 -5.79 4.53
CA LEU A 420 5.20 -5.27 4.30
C LEU A 420 5.24 -4.47 2.99
N SER A 421 5.77 -3.25 3.08
CA SER A 421 5.75 -2.27 1.98
C SER A 421 7.15 -2.05 1.39
N VAL A 422 7.29 -2.10 0.06
CA VAL A 422 8.54 -1.73 -0.64
C VAL A 422 8.23 -0.89 -1.87
N GLY A 423 9.02 0.16 -2.14
CA GLY A 423 8.91 1.00 -3.33
C GLY A 423 8.36 2.40 -3.07
N GLN A 424 7.54 2.91 -4.01
CA GLN A 424 6.87 4.20 -3.82
C GLN A 424 6.00 4.17 -2.55
N ALA A 425 5.95 5.28 -1.82
CA ALA A 425 5.05 5.44 -0.68
C ALA A 425 3.58 5.42 -1.11
N CYS A 426 2.68 5.11 -0.18
CA CYS A 426 1.25 5.21 -0.41
C CYS A 426 0.51 5.82 0.78
N MET A 427 -0.68 6.36 0.51
CA MET A 427 -1.66 6.61 1.57
C MET A 427 -2.51 5.36 1.78
N PHE A 428 -2.52 4.88 3.01
CA PHE A 428 -3.39 3.81 3.51
C PHE A 428 -4.46 4.43 4.41
N LEU A 429 -5.71 3.96 4.29
CA LEU A 429 -6.84 4.41 5.09
C LEU A 429 -7.41 3.23 5.86
N ILE A 430 -7.79 3.42 7.12
CA ILE A 430 -8.44 2.40 7.95
C ILE A 430 -9.52 3.00 8.87
N SER A 431 -10.66 2.35 9.02
CA SER A 431 -11.74 2.74 9.94
C SER A 431 -12.58 1.52 10.39
N PRO A 432 -13.19 1.55 11.60
CA PRO A 432 -14.14 0.53 12.03
C PRO A 432 -15.35 0.42 11.09
N SER A 433 -15.84 1.56 10.57
CA SER A 433 -16.98 1.61 9.65
C SER A 433 -16.76 2.59 8.50
N ARG A 434 -17.51 2.44 7.40
CA ARG A 434 -17.44 3.36 6.25
C ARG A 434 -17.98 4.76 6.57
N GLU A 435 -18.81 4.87 7.59
CA GLU A 435 -19.45 6.12 8.03
C GLU A 435 -18.55 6.93 8.96
N GLU A 436 -17.50 6.32 9.51
CA GLU A 436 -16.48 6.99 10.30
C GLU A 436 -15.36 7.54 9.42
N GLU A 437 -14.70 8.56 9.95
CA GLU A 437 -13.53 9.16 9.33
C GLU A 437 -12.31 8.24 9.51
N PRO A 438 -11.63 7.83 8.42
CA PRO A 438 -10.53 6.86 8.52
C PRO A 438 -9.24 7.51 8.98
N LEU A 439 -8.48 6.74 9.76
CA LEU A 439 -7.07 6.98 10.02
C LEU A 439 -6.29 6.86 8.71
N ALA A 440 -5.61 7.95 8.33
CA ALA A 440 -4.73 7.99 7.18
C ALA A 440 -3.29 7.75 7.64
N ILE A 441 -2.64 6.74 7.06
CA ILE A 441 -1.24 6.39 7.33
C ILE A 441 -0.47 6.48 6.02
N LYS A 442 0.62 7.27 6.01
CA LYS A 442 1.59 7.29 4.93
C LYS A 442 2.57 6.13 5.12
N LEU A 443 2.44 5.09 4.30
CA LEU A 443 3.32 3.92 4.32
C LEU A 443 4.47 4.11 3.33
N GLU A 444 5.70 4.15 3.83
CA GLU A 444 6.92 4.33 3.05
C GLU A 444 7.64 3.00 2.81
N SER A 445 8.73 3.02 2.04
CA SER A 445 9.48 1.81 1.72
C SER A 445 10.19 1.24 2.96
N GLY A 446 9.95 -0.02 3.23
CA GLY A 446 10.46 -0.74 4.40
C GLY A 446 9.53 -0.71 5.61
N ASP A 447 8.39 -0.03 5.53
CA ASP A 447 7.42 -0.01 6.63
C ASP A 447 6.67 -1.35 6.74
N GLY A 448 6.39 -1.72 7.99
CA GLY A 448 5.48 -2.81 8.34
C GLY A 448 4.19 -2.27 8.94
N LEU A 449 3.08 -2.97 8.70
CA LEU A 449 1.79 -2.73 9.33
C LEU A 449 1.20 -4.07 9.76
N ILE A 450 0.68 -4.15 10.99
CA ILE A 450 -0.04 -5.32 11.48
C ILE A 450 -1.46 -4.91 11.82
N MET A 451 -2.42 -5.70 11.35
CA MET A 451 -3.81 -5.64 11.79
C MET A 451 -4.11 -6.93 12.56
N SER A 452 -4.43 -6.80 13.84
CA SER A 452 -4.76 -7.91 14.75
C SER A 452 -5.99 -7.55 15.58
N GLY A 453 -6.60 -8.54 16.24
CA GLY A 453 -7.76 -8.32 17.10
C GLY A 453 -8.87 -7.51 16.40
N PRO A 454 -9.41 -6.43 17.01
CA PRO A 454 -10.49 -5.65 16.40
C PRO A 454 -10.14 -5.04 15.04
N SER A 455 -8.93 -4.47 14.89
CA SER A 455 -8.48 -3.84 13.64
C SER A 455 -8.42 -4.81 12.46
N ARG A 456 -8.39 -6.13 12.72
CA ARG A 456 -8.37 -7.17 11.68
C ARG A 456 -9.61 -7.15 10.78
N ARG A 457 -10.74 -6.63 11.30
CA ARG A 457 -12.02 -6.53 10.60
C ARG A 457 -12.40 -5.11 10.19
N TYR A 458 -11.47 -4.16 10.23
CA TYR A 458 -11.73 -2.77 9.87
C TYR A 458 -11.73 -2.58 8.35
N PHE A 459 -12.54 -1.63 7.89
CA PHE A 459 -12.51 -1.20 6.50
C PHE A 459 -11.19 -0.51 6.23
N HIS A 460 -10.52 -0.92 5.16
CA HIS A 460 -9.27 -0.30 4.77
C HIS A 460 -9.08 -0.23 3.25
N GLY A 461 -8.16 0.61 2.81
CA GLY A 461 -7.88 0.81 1.39
C GLY A 461 -6.64 1.65 1.13
N VAL A 462 -6.23 1.70 -0.14
CA VAL A 462 -5.06 2.44 -0.61
C VAL A 462 -5.53 3.41 -1.69
N PRO A 463 -5.94 4.65 -1.34
CA PRO A 463 -6.41 5.62 -2.32
C PRO A 463 -5.33 6.14 -3.27
N ARG A 464 -4.05 6.17 -2.85
CA ARG A 464 -2.99 6.85 -3.59
C ARG A 464 -1.63 6.19 -3.43
N ILE A 465 -0.98 5.90 -4.55
CA ILE A 465 0.47 5.73 -4.63
C ILE A 465 1.10 7.11 -4.90
N ILE A 466 2.03 7.53 -4.05
CA ILE A 466 2.61 8.87 -4.05
C ILE A 466 3.73 8.93 -5.08
N GLU A 467 3.61 9.85 -6.04
CA GLU A 467 4.66 10.09 -7.03
C GLU A 467 5.95 10.62 -6.40
N HIS A 468 7.10 10.25 -6.96
CA HIS A 468 8.40 10.78 -6.56
C HIS A 468 8.77 10.52 -5.09
N SER A 469 8.27 9.43 -4.51
CA SER A 469 8.48 9.05 -3.10
C SER A 469 9.39 7.82 -2.92
N LEU A 470 10.05 7.40 -3.99
CA LEU A 470 10.97 6.26 -3.99
C LEU A 470 12.11 6.48 -2.98
N PRO A 471 12.56 5.47 -2.20
CA PRO A 471 13.68 5.65 -1.29
C PRO A 471 14.98 5.89 -2.05
N ALA A 472 15.90 6.67 -1.46
CA ALA A 472 17.14 7.10 -2.12
C ALA A 472 17.98 5.94 -2.68
N TRP A 473 18.02 4.80 -1.97
CA TRP A 473 18.79 3.64 -2.42
C TRP A 473 18.26 3.02 -3.72
N LEU A 474 16.98 3.20 -4.07
CA LEU A 474 16.38 2.77 -5.34
C LEU A 474 16.43 3.85 -6.44
N GLN A 475 16.88 5.07 -6.11
CA GLN A 475 17.06 6.16 -7.08
C GLN A 475 18.44 6.15 -7.74
N GLN A 476 19.32 5.21 -7.36
CA GLN A 476 20.65 5.07 -7.93
C GLN A 476 20.61 4.73 -9.43
N SER A 477 21.75 4.90 -10.10
CA SER A 477 21.89 4.55 -11.51
C SER A 477 21.51 3.08 -11.76
N PRO A 478 20.80 2.77 -12.86
CA PRO A 478 20.34 1.42 -13.16
C PRO A 478 21.46 0.36 -13.19
N GLU A 479 22.69 0.75 -13.53
CA GLU A 479 23.87 -0.13 -13.58
C GLU A 479 24.29 -0.67 -12.19
N LEU A 480 23.91 0.03 -11.12
CA LEU A 480 24.24 -0.33 -9.73
C LEU A 480 23.10 -1.10 -9.03
N LEU A 481 21.97 -1.30 -9.72
CA LEU A 481 20.76 -1.87 -9.14
C LEU A 481 20.34 -3.16 -9.87
N PRO A 482 19.62 -4.06 -9.19
CA PRO A 482 19.05 -5.23 -9.84
C PRO A 482 18.07 -4.85 -10.97
N PRO A 483 17.86 -5.71 -11.99
CA PRO A 483 16.99 -5.41 -13.13
C PRO A 483 15.56 -5.01 -12.73
N TRP A 484 15.03 -5.53 -11.62
CA TRP A 484 13.71 -5.18 -11.12
C TRP A 484 13.62 -3.73 -10.61
N ALA A 485 14.73 -3.06 -10.27
CA ALA A 485 14.70 -1.71 -9.69
C ALA A 485 14.16 -0.67 -10.67
N GLN A 486 14.37 -0.87 -11.97
CA GLN A 486 13.83 0.01 -13.02
C GLN A 486 12.30 0.10 -12.97
N TRP A 487 11.63 -0.97 -12.54
CA TRP A 487 10.17 -0.98 -12.40
C TRP A 487 9.70 -0.05 -11.27
N PHE A 488 10.41 -0.03 -10.15
CA PHE A 488 10.16 0.89 -9.04
C PHE A 488 10.40 2.35 -9.42
N GLN A 489 11.47 2.61 -10.18
CA GLN A 489 11.78 3.94 -10.73
C GLN A 489 10.67 4.47 -11.66
N LYS A 490 9.91 3.58 -12.31
CA LYS A 490 8.74 3.94 -13.12
C LYS A 490 7.43 4.08 -12.34
N GLY A 491 7.47 3.95 -11.01
CA GLY A 491 6.30 4.14 -10.14
C GLY A 491 5.77 2.87 -9.48
N GLY A 492 6.56 1.80 -9.51
CA GLY A 492 6.23 0.54 -8.86
C GLY A 492 6.19 0.61 -7.33
N ARG A 493 5.26 -0.14 -6.74
CA ARG A 493 5.20 -0.45 -5.30
C ARG A 493 4.77 -1.90 -5.14
N ILE A 494 5.46 -2.63 -4.26
CA ILE A 494 5.06 -3.97 -3.83
C ILE A 494 4.50 -3.89 -2.42
N ASN A 495 3.40 -4.59 -2.19
CA ASN A 495 2.85 -4.83 -0.88
C ASN A 495 2.65 -6.33 -0.67
N LEU A 496 3.32 -6.91 0.33
CA LEU A 496 3.18 -8.31 0.72
C LEU A 496 2.28 -8.39 1.94
N ASN A 497 1.09 -8.95 1.79
CA ASN A 497 0.17 -9.26 2.89
C ASN A 497 0.21 -10.75 3.19
N VAL A 498 0.46 -11.14 4.44
CA VAL A 498 0.56 -12.53 4.89
C VAL A 498 -0.35 -12.75 6.09
N ARG A 499 -0.96 -13.93 6.13
CA ARG A 499 -2.04 -14.27 7.07
C ARG A 499 -1.98 -15.75 7.42
N GLN A 500 -2.48 -16.05 8.61
CA GLN A 500 -2.84 -17.39 9.03
C GLN A 500 -4.31 -17.64 8.65
N VAL A 501 -4.59 -18.82 8.11
CA VAL A 501 -5.92 -19.19 7.61
C VAL A 501 -6.70 -19.96 8.68
N PHE A 502 -6.04 -20.85 9.42
CA PHE A 502 -6.67 -21.73 10.41
C PHE A 502 -6.40 -21.34 11.86
#